data_AF-A0A0A7A1K6-F1
#
_entry.id   AF-A0A0A7A1K6-F1
#
_cell.length_a   1.000
_cell.length_b   1.000
_cell.length_c   1.000
_cell.angle_alpha   90.00
_cell.angle_beta   90.00
_cell.angle_gamma   90.00
#
_symmetry.space_group_name_H-M   'P 1'
#
loop_
_entity.id
_entity.type
_entity.pdbx_description
1 polymer ?
#
loop_
_entity_poly.entity_id
_entity_poly.type
_entity_poly.pdbx_seq_one_letter_code
_entity_poly.pdbx_strand_id
1 'polypeptide(L)'
;MLDNLIGAPPGILSKTVVPGESSTTVKQRVMAARERQFKRQNKLNAWLDSPEIRQFCKLESEDAQWLEETLIHLGLSIRAWQRLLKVARTIADIDQSDIITRQHLQEAVSYRAIDRLLIHLQKLLT
;
A
#
# COMPACT_ATOMS: atom_id res chain seq x y z
N MET A 1 -4.56 9.36 45.40
CA MET A 1 -5.87 9.60 44.79
C MET A 1 -5.68 9.62 43.29
N LEU A 2 -6.53 8.86 42.61
CA LEU A 2 -6.43 8.39 41.23
C LEU A 2 -6.55 9.50 40.17
N ASP A 3 -5.91 9.23 39.04
CA ASP A 3 -6.31 9.51 37.66
C ASP A 3 -6.89 10.88 37.31
N ASN A 4 -6.15 11.65 36.51
CA ASN A 4 -6.79 12.55 35.56
C ASN A 4 -6.00 12.63 34.24
N LEU A 5 -6.33 11.65 33.37
CA LEU A 5 -6.51 11.80 31.93
C LEU A 5 -5.42 12.53 31.13
N ILE A 6 -4.45 11.77 30.62
CA ILE A 6 -3.80 12.02 29.33
C ILE A 6 -4.80 11.67 28.22
N GLY A 7 -5.93 12.39 28.18
CA GLY A 7 -6.91 12.32 27.12
C GLY A 7 -6.87 13.62 26.34
N ALA A 8 -6.63 13.55 25.03
CA ALA A 8 -6.72 14.73 24.18
C ALA A 8 -8.11 15.39 24.35
N PRO A 9 -8.19 16.71 24.60
CA PRO A 9 -9.44 17.43 24.73
C PRO A 9 -10.44 17.12 23.59
N PRO A 10 -11.75 17.04 23.90
CA PRO A 10 -12.78 16.84 22.89
C PRO A 10 -12.64 17.89 21.77
N GLY A 11 -12.48 17.41 20.53
CA GLY A 11 -12.43 18.26 19.35
C GLY A 11 -11.04 18.66 18.85
N ILE A 12 -9.95 18.27 19.52
CA ILE A 12 -8.59 18.36 18.94
C ILE A 12 -8.49 17.50 17.68
N LEU A 13 -9.10 16.31 17.70
CA LEU A 13 -9.18 15.43 16.54
C LEU A 13 -10.28 15.82 15.53
N SER A 14 -11.29 16.60 15.94
CA SER A 14 -12.41 16.96 15.07
C SER A 14 -12.15 18.23 14.26
N LYS A 15 -11.19 19.06 14.66
CA LYS A 15 -10.86 20.33 14.00
C LYS A 15 -9.63 20.20 13.10
N THR A 16 -9.73 19.32 12.09
CA THR A 16 -8.96 19.52 10.85
C THR A 16 -9.81 19.02 9.69
N VAL A 17 -10.74 19.84 9.20
CA VAL A 17 -11.38 19.58 7.90
C VAL A 17 -10.39 20.02 6.84
N VAL A 18 -9.38 19.19 6.56
CA VAL A 18 -8.62 19.32 5.33
C VAL A 18 -9.61 18.97 4.21
N PRO A 19 -9.94 19.89 3.29
CA PRO A 19 -10.80 19.56 2.17
C PRO A 19 -10.18 18.37 1.43
N GLY A 20 -10.93 17.28 1.33
CA GLY A 20 -10.50 16.12 0.55
C GLY A 20 -10.26 16.52 -0.90
N GLU A 21 -9.37 15.81 -1.58
CA GLU A 21 -9.14 16.04 -3.00
C GLU A 21 -10.41 15.76 -3.82
N SER A 22 -10.58 16.50 -4.93
CA SER A 22 -11.72 16.29 -5.81
C SER A 22 -11.59 14.97 -6.58
N SER A 23 -12.72 14.30 -6.83
CA SER A 23 -12.76 13.08 -7.64
C SER A 23 -12.14 13.25 -9.03
N THR A 24 -12.24 14.45 -9.61
CA THR A 24 -11.61 14.79 -10.89
C THR A 24 -10.09 14.72 -10.81
N THR A 25 -9.49 15.24 -9.74
CA THR A 25 -8.03 15.20 -9.50
C THR A 25 -7.55 13.77 -9.32
N VAL A 26 -8.26 13.00 -8.49
CA VAL A 26 -7.95 11.57 -8.28
C VAL A 26 -8.06 10.78 -9.58
N LYS A 27 -9.11 11.02 -10.37
CA LYS A 27 -9.31 10.37 -11.68
C LYS A 27 -8.14 10.62 -12.62
N GLN A 28 -7.61 11.84 -12.68
CA GLN A 28 -6.47 12.17 -13.54
C GLN A 28 -5.23 11.35 -13.17
N ARG A 29 -4.88 11.26 -11.88
CA ARG A 29 -3.75 10.45 -11.42
C ARG A 29 -3.94 8.96 -11.72
N VAL A 30 -5.15 8.44 -11.50
CA VAL A 30 -5.48 7.04 -11.81
C VAL A 30 -5.32 6.75 -13.30
N MET A 31 -5.80 7.65 -14.17
CA MET A 31 -5.67 7.47 -15.63
C MET A 31 -4.20 7.50 -16.07
N ALA A 32 -3.38 8.40 -15.54
CA ALA A 32 -1.95 8.46 -15.83
C ALA A 32 -1.24 7.16 -15.41
N ALA A 33 -1.54 6.64 -14.22
CA ALA A 33 -1.01 5.36 -13.75
C ALA A 33 -1.41 4.20 -14.66
N ARG A 34 -2.68 4.14 -15.09
CA ARG A 34 -3.15 3.09 -16.03
C ARG A 34 -2.42 3.18 -17.37
N GLU A 35 -2.24 4.38 -17.90
CA GLU A 35 -1.51 4.58 -19.16
C GLU A 35 -0.07 4.07 -19.05
N ARG A 36 0.63 4.36 -17.95
CA ARG A 36 1.97 3.82 -17.67
C ARG A 36 2.00 2.30 -17.65
N GLN A 37 1.01 1.66 -17.02
CA GLN A 37 0.89 0.20 -16.99
C GLN A 37 0.70 -0.39 -18.39
N PHE A 38 -0.21 0.18 -19.18
CA PHE A 38 -0.44 -0.27 -20.56
C PHE A 38 0.78 -0.03 -21.46
N LYS A 39 1.46 1.11 -21.34
CA LYS A 39 2.71 1.37 -22.07
C LYS A 39 3.81 0.35 -21.72
N ARG A 40 3.89 -0.08 -20.46
CA ARG A 40 4.92 -1.01 -19.98
C ARG A 40 4.68 -2.46 -20.38
N GLN A 41 3.43 -2.93 -20.29
CA GLN A 41 3.12 -4.37 -20.36
C GLN A 41 1.77 -4.70 -21.02
N ASN A 42 1.12 -3.71 -21.65
CA ASN A 42 -0.17 -3.85 -22.34
C ASN A 42 -1.33 -4.40 -21.48
N LYS A 43 -1.22 -4.30 -20.14
CA LYS A 43 -2.28 -4.68 -19.20
C LYS A 43 -2.07 -4.00 -17.84
N LEU A 44 -3.09 -4.05 -16.98
CA LEU A 44 -3.01 -3.52 -15.62
C LEU A 44 -2.11 -4.39 -14.72
N ASN A 45 -1.48 -3.76 -13.72
CA ASN A 45 -0.63 -4.45 -12.73
C ASN A 45 -1.38 -5.58 -12.01
N ALA A 46 -2.69 -5.42 -11.77
CA ALA A 46 -3.51 -6.44 -11.12
C ALA A 46 -3.52 -7.78 -11.89
N TRP A 47 -3.31 -7.75 -13.21
CA TRP A 47 -3.42 -8.88 -14.13
C TRP A 47 -2.07 -9.55 -14.43
N LEU A 48 -0.97 -9.06 -13.85
CA LEU A 48 0.34 -9.67 -14.05
C LEU A 48 0.39 -11.10 -13.53
N ASP A 49 1.02 -11.99 -14.27
CA ASP A 49 1.33 -13.35 -13.80
C ASP A 49 2.67 -13.41 -13.03
N SER A 50 3.08 -14.61 -12.60
CA SER A 50 4.31 -14.76 -11.81
C SER A 50 5.60 -14.37 -12.57
N PRO A 51 5.81 -14.79 -13.82
CA PRO A 51 6.89 -14.27 -14.67
C PRO A 51 6.89 -12.74 -14.80
N GLU A 52 5.73 -12.14 -15.06
CA GLU A 52 5.61 -10.72 -15.28
C GLU A 52 5.85 -9.89 -14.02
N ILE A 53 5.45 -10.40 -12.84
CA ILE A 53 5.80 -9.76 -11.55
C ILE A 53 7.32 -9.70 -11.40
N ARG A 54 8.05 -10.77 -11.73
CA ARG A 54 9.53 -10.75 -11.66
C ARG A 54 10.15 -9.77 -12.65
N GLN A 55 9.50 -9.53 -13.78
CA GLN A 55 9.97 -8.62 -14.81
C GLN A 55 9.68 -7.16 -14.47
N PHE A 56 8.45 -6.83 -14.08
CA PHE A 56 7.96 -5.46 -13.94
C PHE A 56 7.95 -4.93 -12.50
N CYS A 57 8.09 -5.81 -11.50
CA CYS A 57 8.17 -5.44 -10.09
C CYS A 57 9.55 -5.74 -9.49
N LYS A 58 10.61 -5.48 -10.25
CA LYS A 58 11.99 -5.61 -9.73
C LYS A 58 12.22 -4.63 -8.59
N LEU A 59 12.97 -5.10 -7.60
CA LEU A 59 13.39 -4.35 -6.42
C LEU A 59 14.91 -4.24 -6.42
N GLU A 60 15.42 -3.17 -5.84
CA GLU A 60 16.83 -3.10 -5.45
C GLU A 60 17.13 -4.16 -4.39
N SER A 61 18.39 -4.62 -4.30
CA SER A 61 18.76 -5.75 -3.43
C SER A 61 18.46 -5.48 -1.96
N GLU A 62 18.74 -4.27 -1.48
CA GLU A 62 18.40 -3.85 -0.10
C GLU A 62 16.89 -3.82 0.14
N ASP A 63 16.12 -3.47 -0.88
CA ASP A 63 14.66 -3.39 -0.80
C ASP A 63 14.03 -4.76 -0.74
N ALA A 64 14.55 -5.69 -1.55
CA ALA A 64 14.17 -7.10 -1.55
C ALA A 64 14.44 -7.77 -0.20
N GLN A 65 15.64 -7.58 0.38
CA GLN A 65 16.00 -8.21 1.65
C GLN A 65 15.09 -7.77 2.81
N TRP A 66 14.92 -6.46 2.99
CA TRP A 66 14.02 -5.95 4.02
C TRP A 66 12.58 -6.41 3.83
N LEU A 67 12.13 -6.49 2.57
CA LEU A 67 10.76 -6.91 2.29
C LEU A 67 10.59 -8.39 2.64
N GLU A 68 11.57 -9.24 2.32
CA GLU A 68 11.60 -10.64 2.73
C GLU A 68 11.49 -10.78 4.27
N GLU A 69 12.34 -10.09 5.02
CA GLU A 69 12.31 -10.07 6.49
C GLU A 69 10.93 -9.63 7.01
N THR A 70 10.40 -8.53 6.48
CA THR A 70 9.08 -7.99 6.85
C THR A 70 7.96 -9.01 6.66
N LEU A 71 7.99 -9.80 5.59
CA LEU A 71 6.92 -10.76 5.30
C LEU A 71 7.02 -12.04 6.11
N ILE A 72 8.24 -12.45 6.43
CA ILE A 72 8.49 -13.54 7.37
C ILE A 72 7.87 -13.16 8.71
N HIS A 73 8.16 -11.95 9.20
CA HIS A 73 7.56 -11.44 10.44
C HIS A 73 6.02 -11.35 10.37
N LEU A 74 5.45 -10.99 9.21
CA LEU A 74 4.00 -10.93 9.01
C LEU A 74 3.34 -12.28 8.69
N GLY A 75 4.11 -13.35 8.55
CA GLY A 75 3.62 -14.69 8.17
C GLY A 75 2.82 -14.67 6.87
N LEU A 76 3.30 -13.97 5.84
CA LEU A 76 2.60 -13.83 4.56
C LEU A 76 2.94 -14.94 3.58
N SER A 77 1.91 -15.53 2.96
CA SER A 77 2.12 -16.51 1.89
C SER A 77 2.73 -15.90 0.63
N ILE A 78 3.33 -16.73 -0.23
CA ILE A 78 3.85 -16.34 -1.56
C ILE A 78 2.78 -15.61 -2.39
N ARG A 79 1.52 -16.06 -2.34
CA ARG A 79 0.41 -15.39 -3.05
C ARG A 79 0.09 -14.02 -2.47
N ALA A 80 0.26 -13.84 -1.16
CA ALA A 80 0.06 -12.56 -0.51
C ALA A 80 1.19 -11.58 -0.88
N TRP A 81 2.44 -12.06 -0.94
CA TRP A 81 3.60 -11.33 -1.46
C TRP A 81 3.40 -10.85 -2.90
N GLN A 82 3.01 -11.75 -3.81
CA GLN A 82 2.82 -11.38 -5.22
C GLN A 82 1.78 -10.27 -5.41
N ARG A 83 0.70 -10.33 -4.63
CA ARG A 83 -0.30 -9.24 -4.62
C ARG A 83 0.27 -7.95 -4.04
N LEU A 84 1.12 -8.02 -3.02
CA LEU A 84 1.78 -6.85 -2.43
C LEU A 84 2.68 -6.16 -3.47
N LEU A 85 3.48 -6.92 -4.22
CA LEU A 85 4.31 -6.37 -5.30
C LEU A 85 3.48 -5.67 -6.39
N LYS A 86 2.31 -6.20 -6.74
CA LYS A 86 1.40 -5.53 -7.69
C LYS A 86 0.85 -4.21 -7.15
N VAL A 87 0.57 -4.16 -5.84
CA VAL A 87 0.11 -2.93 -5.17
C VAL A 87 1.25 -1.91 -5.14
N ALA A 88 2.44 -2.30 -4.68
CA ALA A 88 3.61 -1.44 -4.67
C ALA A 88 3.96 -0.88 -6.06
N ARG A 89 3.84 -1.71 -7.12
CA ARG A 89 4.02 -1.22 -8.50
C ARG A 89 2.98 -0.20 -8.90
N THR A 90 1.73 -0.38 -8.47
CA THR A 90 0.64 0.56 -8.75
C THR A 90 0.83 1.88 -8.02
N ILE A 91 1.33 1.85 -6.77
CA ILE A 91 1.70 3.05 -6.01
C ILE A 91 2.82 3.80 -6.75
N ALA A 92 3.88 3.09 -7.17
CA ALA A 92 4.95 3.67 -7.98
C ALA A 92 4.41 4.32 -9.29
N ASP A 93 3.43 3.70 -9.94
CA ASP A 93 2.81 4.26 -11.14
C ASP A 93 1.99 5.52 -10.86
N ILE A 94 1.33 5.61 -9.70
CA ILE A 94 0.61 6.82 -9.25
C ILE A 94 1.61 7.94 -8.99
N ASP A 95 2.73 7.63 -8.33
CA ASP A 95 3.83 8.55 -8.01
C ASP A 95 4.71 8.90 -9.22
N GLN A 96 4.36 8.41 -10.41
CA GLN A 96 5.14 8.59 -11.65
C GLN A 96 6.58 8.07 -11.56
N SER A 97 6.85 7.14 -10.64
CA SER A 97 8.15 6.51 -10.47
C SER A 97 8.33 5.33 -11.45
N ASP A 98 9.52 5.22 -12.03
CA ASP A 98 9.88 4.09 -12.90
C ASP A 98 10.31 2.86 -12.09
N ILE A 99 10.79 3.06 -10.86
CA ILE A 99 11.23 2.02 -9.94
C ILE A 99 10.28 1.89 -8.74
N ILE A 100 10.24 0.70 -8.14
CA ILE A 100 9.60 0.50 -6.84
C ILE A 100 10.64 0.86 -5.78
N THR A 101 10.30 1.76 -4.86
CA THR A 101 11.18 2.18 -3.76
C THR A 101 10.67 1.60 -2.44
N ARG A 102 11.52 1.63 -1.40
CA ARG A 102 11.12 1.38 -0.01
C ARG A 102 9.79 2.01 0.39
N GLN A 103 9.54 3.26 -0.01
CA GLN A 103 8.32 3.99 0.36
C GLN A 103 7.07 3.33 -0.22
N HIS A 104 7.08 2.96 -1.51
CA HIS A 104 5.96 2.26 -2.14
C HIS A 104 5.71 0.88 -1.51
N LEU A 105 6.78 0.19 -1.09
CA LEU A 105 6.69 -1.08 -0.38
C LEU A 105 6.07 -0.92 1.00
N GLN A 106 6.52 0.06 1.78
CA GLN A 106 5.99 0.36 3.12
C GLN A 106 4.51 0.73 3.08
N GLU A 107 4.09 1.53 2.09
CA GLU A 107 2.69 1.85 1.87
C GLU A 107 1.87 0.60 1.48
N ALA A 108 2.38 -0.25 0.59
CA ALA A 108 1.70 -1.51 0.25
C ALA A 108 1.58 -2.46 1.46
N VAL A 109 2.59 -2.49 2.34
CA VAL A 109 2.56 -3.23 3.61
C VAL A 109 1.53 -2.65 4.56
N SER A 110 1.44 -1.32 4.68
CA SER A 110 0.52 -0.67 5.63
C SER A 110 -0.94 -0.96 5.31
N TYR A 111 -1.33 -0.98 4.03
CA TYR A 111 -2.67 -1.39 3.60
C TYR A 111 -3.01 -2.81 4.07
N ARG A 112 -2.05 -3.74 4.00
CA ARG A 112 -2.23 -5.12 4.48
C ARG A 112 -2.28 -5.24 6.01
N ALA A 113 -1.50 -4.42 6.71
CA ALA A 113 -1.51 -4.39 8.17
C ALA A 113 -2.86 -3.90 8.70
N ILE A 114 -3.45 -2.88 8.05
CA ILE A 114 -4.79 -2.38 8.34
C ILE A 114 -5.84 -3.47 8.11
N ASP A 115 -5.82 -4.16 6.96
CA ASP A 115 -6.74 -5.28 6.68
C ASP A 115 -6.70 -6.34 7.79
N ARG A 116 -5.49 -6.70 8.25
CA ARG A 116 -5.33 -7.69 9.34
C ARG A 116 -5.83 -7.17 10.67
N LEU A 117 -5.56 -5.91 11.02
CA LEU A 117 -6.08 -5.28 12.23
C LEU A 117 -7.61 -5.28 12.22
N LEU A 118 -8.24 -4.90 11.11
CA LEU A 118 -9.69 -4.90 10.96
C LEU A 118 -10.28 -6.30 11.15
N ILE A 119 -9.68 -7.32 10.54
CA ILE A 119 -10.10 -8.72 10.72
C ILE A 119 -9.96 -9.15 12.19
N HIS A 120 -8.87 -8.76 12.86
CA HIS A 120 -8.65 -9.09 14.27
C HIS A 120 -9.68 -8.41 15.17
N LEU A 121 -9.93 -7.12 14.98
CA LEU A 121 -10.94 -6.37 15.74
C LEU A 121 -12.35 -6.93 15.54
N GLN A 122 -12.72 -7.30 14.31
CA GLN A 122 -14.01 -7.95 14.04
C GLN A 122 -14.18 -9.24 14.84
N LYS A 123 -13.14 -10.08 14.92
CA LYS A 123 -13.17 -11.32 15.71
C LYS A 123 -13.28 -11.10 17.22
N LEU A 124 -12.84 -9.95 17.72
CA LEU A 124 -12.98 -9.60 19.14
C LEU A 124 -14.37 -9.06 19.48
N LEU A 125 -15.09 -8.56 18.46
CA LEU A 125 -16.43 -7.96 18.59
C LEU A 125 -17.56 -8.93 18.26
N THR A 126 -17.24 -10.14 17.81
CA THR A 126 -18.16 -11.26 17.55
C THR A 126 -17.91 -12.40 18.52
#